data_AF-A0A435XUW9-F1
#
_entry.id   AF-A0A435XUW9-F1
#
_cell.length_a   1.000
_cell.length_b   1.000
_cell.length_c   1.000
_cell.angle_alpha   90.00
_cell.angle_beta   90.00
_cell.angle_gamma   90.00
#
_symmetry.space_group_name_H-M   'P 1'
#
loop_
_entity.id
_entity.type
_entity.pdbx_description
1 polymer ?
#
loop_
_entity_poly.entity_id
_entity_poly.type
_entity_poly.pdbx_seq_one_letter_code
_entity_poly.pdbx_strand_id
1 'polypeptide(L)'
;MAGRGVDFGVGAPQKHEPRKRVDLTIRGQRGSRVKSVWVKTGGLTSAAALLALTLAGCAALGGKPAPLDTFELSAPSVDAHGHSRRQILIAQPSALKALDSQNIVIKPSDRSIQYLKGAQWADRLPLIVQARLAETFQRSGSFAGVGKPGEGLAIDYQ
;
A
#
# COMPACT_ATOMS: atom_id res chain seq x y z
N MET A 1 31.32 -5.44 36.73
CA MET A 1 30.06 -4.67 36.66
C MET A 1 29.00 -5.51 35.95
N ALA A 2 27.98 -5.96 36.70
CA ALA A 2 26.84 -6.72 36.17
C ALA A 2 25.72 -5.75 35.77
N GLY A 3 25.21 -5.87 34.54
CA GLY A 3 24.24 -4.95 33.95
C GLY A 3 23.11 -5.66 33.21
N ARG A 4 22.11 -6.11 33.98
CA ARG A 4 20.67 -6.16 33.69
C ARG A 4 20.23 -6.52 32.26
N GLY A 5 19.88 -7.79 32.07
CA GLY A 5 19.02 -8.25 30.98
C GLY A 5 17.60 -7.68 31.12
N VAL A 6 16.96 -7.44 29.98
CA VAL A 6 15.55 -7.07 29.87
C VAL A 6 14.79 -8.28 29.34
N ASP A 7 14.00 -8.90 30.21
CA ASP A 7 13.05 -9.95 29.88
C ASP A 7 11.86 -9.38 29.11
N PHE A 8 11.63 -9.87 27.89
CA PHE A 8 10.37 -9.64 27.17
C PHE A 8 9.43 -10.81 27.44
N GLY A 9 8.64 -10.66 28.51
CA GLY A 9 7.55 -11.58 28.84
C GLY A 9 6.49 -11.61 27.75
N VAL A 10 6.35 -12.77 27.10
CA VAL A 10 5.21 -13.14 26.26
C VAL A 10 3.98 -13.24 27.16
N GLY A 11 3.06 -12.29 27.02
CA GLY A 11 1.74 -12.33 27.63
C GLY A 11 0.66 -12.50 26.56
N ALA A 12 0.18 -13.73 26.35
CA ALA A 12 -1.13 -13.96 25.76
C ALA A 12 -2.13 -14.12 26.91
N PRO A 13 -3.21 -13.33 26.92
CA PRO A 13 -4.47 -13.97 27.28
C PRO A 13 -5.72 -13.47 26.52
N GLN A 14 -6.56 -14.45 26.20
CA GLN A 14 -8.03 -14.45 26.35
C GLN A 14 -8.92 -13.89 25.23
N LYS A 15 -9.33 -14.88 24.42
CA LYS A 15 -10.54 -14.99 23.60
C LYS A 15 -11.79 -14.75 24.48
N HIS A 16 -12.50 -13.63 24.28
CA HIS A 16 -13.84 -13.42 24.83
C HIS A 16 -14.88 -13.44 23.72
N GLU A 17 -15.45 -14.62 23.52
CA GLU A 17 -16.59 -14.87 22.64
C GLU A 17 -17.86 -14.68 23.47
N PRO A 18 -18.73 -13.71 23.18
CA PRO A 18 -20.01 -13.59 23.87
C PRO A 18 -20.95 -14.68 23.35
N ARG A 19 -20.94 -15.82 24.03
CA ARG A 19 -21.92 -16.91 23.93
C ARG A 19 -23.31 -16.39 24.34
N LYS A 20 -24.08 -15.81 23.41
CA LYS A 20 -25.51 -15.58 23.64
C LYS A 20 -26.29 -16.86 23.36
N ARG A 21 -26.45 -17.68 24.41
CA ARG A 21 -27.52 -18.67 24.50
C ARG A 21 -28.76 -17.92 24.96
N VAL A 22 -29.68 -17.64 24.04
CA VAL A 22 -31.05 -17.25 24.39
C VAL A 22 -31.93 -18.45 24.10
N ASP A 23 -32.18 -19.21 25.16
CA ASP A 23 -33.21 -20.23 25.19
C ASP A 23 -34.52 -19.50 25.52
N LEU A 24 -35.32 -19.23 24.49
CA LEU A 24 -36.66 -18.67 24.68
C LEU A 24 -37.69 -19.77 24.38
N THR A 25 -37.88 -20.63 25.37
CA THR A 25 -39.02 -21.53 25.46
C THR A 25 -40.29 -20.69 25.61
N ILE A 26 -41.02 -20.46 24.51
CA ILE A 26 -42.36 -19.84 24.56
C ILE A 26 -43.40 -20.94 24.77
N ARG A 27 -43.87 -21.03 26.02
CA ARG A 27 -45.05 -21.80 26.43
C ARG A 27 -46.30 -21.16 25.82
N GLY A 28 -47.10 -21.99 25.14
CA GLY A 28 -48.22 -21.56 24.30
C GLY A 28 -49.31 -20.78 25.02
N GLN A 29 -49.82 -19.75 24.34
CA GLN A 29 -51.07 -19.08 24.69
C GLN A 29 -52.19 -19.58 23.77
N ARG A 30 -53.17 -20.16 24.45
CA ARG A 30 -54.43 -20.72 23.99
C ARG A 30 -55.28 -19.65 23.29
N GLY A 31 -55.82 -20.00 22.12
CA GLY A 31 -57.09 -19.48 21.63
C GLY A 31 -57.08 -18.06 21.07
N SER A 32 -56.72 -17.91 19.80
CA SER A 32 -57.28 -16.83 18.97
C SER A 32 -57.44 -17.34 17.54
N ARG A 33 -58.68 -17.36 17.04
CA ARG A 33 -58.96 -17.62 15.62
C ARG A 33 -58.43 -16.42 14.85
N VAL A 34 -57.23 -16.54 14.31
CA VAL A 34 -56.68 -15.56 13.36
C VAL A 34 -57.51 -15.67 12.10
N LYS A 35 -58.34 -14.65 11.83
CA LYS A 35 -58.93 -14.48 10.50
C LYS A 35 -57.76 -14.23 9.55
N SER A 36 -57.47 -15.20 8.70
CA SER A 36 -56.44 -15.07 7.66
C SER A 36 -56.82 -13.92 6.73
N VAL A 37 -56.14 -12.79 6.87
CA VAL A 37 -56.18 -11.71 5.89
C VAL A 37 -55.31 -12.16 4.73
N TRP A 38 -55.95 -12.47 3.60
CA TRP A 38 -55.25 -12.68 2.33
C TRP A 38 -54.66 -11.35 1.88
N VAL A 39 -53.37 -11.16 2.15
CA VAL A 39 -52.59 -10.09 1.54
C VAL A 39 -52.31 -10.53 0.11
N LYS A 40 -52.88 -9.80 -0.86
CA LYS A 40 -52.67 -10.02 -2.30
C LYS A 40 -51.18 -9.82 -2.60
N THR A 41 -50.44 -10.92 -2.72
CA THR A 41 -48.99 -11.02 -2.98
C THR A 41 -48.58 -10.59 -4.40
N GLY A 42 -49.33 -9.68 -5.03
CA GLY A 42 -49.18 -9.32 -6.45
C GLY A 42 -48.30 -8.10 -6.75
N GLY A 43 -47.87 -7.34 -5.72
CA GLY A 43 -47.11 -6.09 -5.93
C GLY A 43 -45.78 -6.00 -5.18
N LEU A 44 -45.53 -6.88 -4.20
CA LEU A 44 -44.35 -6.76 -3.32
C LEU A 44 -43.08 -7.34 -3.95
N THR A 45 -43.21 -8.32 -4.87
CA THR A 45 -42.08 -8.91 -5.59
C THR A 45 -41.51 -7.97 -6.65
N SER A 46 -42.36 -7.22 -7.34
CA SER A 46 -41.94 -6.24 -8.35
C SER A 46 -41.20 -5.05 -7.73
N ALA A 47 -41.66 -4.55 -6.58
CA ALA A 47 -41.00 -3.46 -5.88
C ALA A 47 -39.62 -3.86 -5.33
N ALA A 48 -39.49 -5.08 -4.79
CA ALA A 48 -38.20 -5.61 -4.33
C ALA A 48 -37.23 -5.87 -5.49
N ALA A 49 -37.72 -6.37 -6.63
CA ALA A 49 -36.91 -6.56 -7.83
C ALA A 49 -36.42 -5.21 -8.40
N LEU A 50 -37.28 -4.20 -8.50
CA LEU A 50 -36.91 -2.85 -8.92
C LEU A 50 -35.86 -2.23 -8.01
N LEU A 51 -35.99 -2.40 -6.69
CA LEU A 51 -34.98 -1.91 -5.72
C LEU A 51 -33.64 -2.64 -5.86
N ALA A 52 -33.66 -3.96 -6.12
CA ALA A 52 -32.45 -4.73 -6.35
C ALA A 52 -31.75 -4.33 -7.66
N LEU A 53 -32.51 -4.03 -8.72
CA LEU A 53 -31.96 -3.54 -9.99
C LEU A 53 -31.36 -2.13 -9.86
N THR A 54 -31.96 -1.22 -9.09
CA THR A 54 -31.40 0.12 -8.88
C THR A 54 -30.14 0.08 -8.01
N LEU A 55 -30.08 -0.79 -6.99
CA LEU A 55 -28.88 -0.98 -6.17
C LEU A 55 -27.74 -1.62 -6.96
N ALA A 56 -28.03 -2.61 -7.81
CA ALA A 56 -27.06 -3.20 -8.74
C ALA A 56 -26.59 -2.19 -9.80
N GLY A 57 -27.47 -1.31 -10.26
CA GLY A 57 -27.14 -0.21 -11.17
C GLY A 57 -26.15 0.79 -10.58
N CYS A 58 -26.28 1.15 -9.30
CA CYS A 58 -25.32 2.03 -8.63
C CYS A 58 -23.93 1.40 -8.45
N ALA A 59 -23.85 0.08 -8.23
CA ALA A 59 -22.58 -0.63 -8.14
C ALA A 59 -21.86 -0.72 -9.50
N ALA A 60 -22.61 -0.87 -10.60
CA ALA A 60 -22.05 -0.89 -11.96
C ALA A 60 -21.59 0.50 -12.45
N LEU A 61 -22.16 1.57 -11.90
CA LEU A 61 -21.74 2.96 -12.14
C LEU A 61 -20.65 3.43 -11.17
N GLY A 62 -20.14 2.54 -10.31
CA GLY A 62 -19.03 2.80 -9.40
C GLY A 62 -17.81 3.29 -10.19
N GLY A 63 -17.55 4.60 -10.09
CA GLY A 63 -16.54 5.29 -10.87
C GLY A 63 -15.18 4.60 -10.79
N LYS A 64 -14.50 4.53 -11.93
CA LYS A 64 -13.10 4.10 -11.98
C LYS A 64 -12.31 4.92 -10.94
N PRO A 65 -11.44 4.29 -10.12
CA PRO A 65 -10.55 5.03 -9.24
C PRO A 65 -9.86 6.12 -10.06
N ALA A 66 -9.78 7.33 -9.49
CA ALA A 66 -9.08 8.43 -10.14
C ALA A 66 -7.68 7.96 -10.58
N PRO A 67 -7.23 8.28 -11.81
CA PRO A 67 -5.89 7.92 -12.26
C PRO A 67 -4.84 8.39 -11.24
N LEU A 68 -3.88 7.53 -10.94
CA LEU A 68 -2.78 7.89 -10.04
C LEU A 68 -1.76 8.74 -10.82
N ASP A 69 -1.50 9.94 -10.34
CA ASP A 69 -0.44 10.80 -10.85
C ASP A 69 0.90 10.12 -10.60
N THR A 70 1.65 9.87 -11.67
CA THR A 70 2.93 9.17 -11.60
C THR A 70 4.07 10.16 -11.76
N PHE A 71 4.96 10.20 -10.77
CA PHE A 71 6.09 11.10 -10.69
C PHE A 71 7.41 10.35 -10.89
N GLU A 72 8.37 11.05 -11.47
CA GLU A 72 9.73 10.59 -11.73
C GLU A 72 10.73 11.55 -11.09
N LEU A 73 11.92 11.06 -10.77
CA LEU A 73 13.03 11.92 -10.39
C LEU A 73 13.82 12.29 -11.65
N SER A 74 14.33 13.50 -11.70
CA SER A 74 15.27 13.92 -12.75
C SER A 74 16.71 13.83 -12.24
N ALA A 75 17.62 13.34 -13.07
CA ALA A 75 19.04 13.37 -12.75
C ALA A 75 19.55 14.82 -12.76
N PRO A 76 20.11 15.34 -11.64
CA PRO A 76 20.70 16.67 -11.62
C PRO A 76 21.92 16.75 -12.54
N SER A 77 22.12 17.93 -13.14
CA SER A 77 23.37 18.29 -13.80
C SER A 77 24.37 18.75 -12.74
N VAL A 78 25.54 18.13 -12.72
CA VAL A 78 26.63 18.46 -11.80
C VAL A 78 27.86 18.77 -12.63
N ASP A 79 28.37 19.99 -12.49
CA ASP A 79 29.66 20.38 -13.06
C ASP A 79 30.75 19.74 -12.21
N ALA A 80 31.47 18.77 -12.77
CA ALA A 80 32.47 18.05 -12.03
C ALA A 80 33.88 18.54 -12.39
N HIS A 81 34.65 18.88 -11.37
CA HIS A 81 35.99 19.42 -11.52
C HIS A 81 37.02 18.30 -11.48
N GLY A 82 37.35 17.77 -12.67
CA GLY A 82 38.42 16.79 -12.85
C GLY A 82 37.95 15.43 -13.35
N HIS A 83 38.85 14.76 -14.07
CA HIS A 83 38.62 13.45 -14.65
C HIS A 83 39.47 12.40 -13.94
N SER A 84 38.83 11.33 -13.50
CA SER A 84 39.45 10.17 -12.87
C SER A 84 39.40 8.98 -13.83
N ARG A 85 40.52 8.25 -13.95
CA ARG A 85 40.56 6.98 -14.69
C ARG A 85 39.90 5.81 -13.95
N ARG A 86 39.32 6.05 -12.78
CA ARG A 86 38.67 5.03 -11.96
C ARG A 86 37.26 4.75 -12.47
N GLN A 87 36.82 3.51 -12.31
CA GLN A 87 35.44 3.11 -12.50
C GLN A 87 34.72 3.09 -11.16
N ILE A 88 33.43 3.42 -11.15
CA ILE A 88 32.61 3.42 -9.95
C ILE A 88 31.35 2.58 -10.14
N LEU A 89 30.96 1.89 -9.06
CA LEU A 89 29.71 1.14 -8.99
C LEU A 89 28.74 1.87 -8.07
N ILE A 90 27.54 2.14 -8.57
CA ILE A 90 26.48 2.75 -7.79
C ILE A 90 25.62 1.64 -7.19
N ALA A 91 25.85 1.33 -5.93
CA ALA A 91 25.04 0.37 -5.19
C ALA A 91 23.60 0.87 -4.99
N GLN A 92 22.66 -0.05 -4.80
CA GLN A 92 21.28 0.32 -4.47
C GLN A 92 21.24 1.02 -3.10
N PRO A 93 20.67 2.24 -3.00
CA PRO A 93 20.51 2.93 -1.73
C PRO A 93 19.64 2.14 -0.76
N SER A 94 20.04 2.07 0.51
CA SER A 94 19.18 1.56 1.57
C SER A 94 18.12 2.61 1.93
N ALA A 95 16.85 2.21 2.02
CA ALA A 95 15.76 3.09 2.43
C ALA A 95 15.01 2.55 3.65
N LEU A 96 14.40 3.47 4.42
CA LEU A 96 13.43 3.10 5.44
C LEU A 96 12.24 2.38 4.80
N LYS A 97 11.61 1.45 5.53
CA LYS A 97 10.46 0.69 5.00
C LYS A 97 9.32 1.57 4.46
N ALA A 98 9.10 2.73 5.07
CA ALA A 98 8.10 3.69 4.59
C ALA A 98 8.44 4.29 3.21
N LEU A 99 9.72 4.35 2.86
CA LEU A 99 10.23 4.92 1.61
C LEU A 99 10.58 3.86 0.56
N ASP A 100 10.74 2.58 0.95
CA ASP A 100 10.96 1.46 0.02
C ASP A 100 9.66 1.00 -0.66
N SER A 101 9.00 1.92 -1.36
CA SER A 101 7.80 1.65 -2.16
C SER A 101 7.62 2.69 -3.27
N GLN A 102 6.55 2.53 -4.04
CA GLN A 102 6.10 3.54 -5.00
C GLN A 102 5.29 4.68 -4.34
N ASN A 103 4.96 4.59 -3.05
CA ASN A 103 4.17 5.63 -2.39
C ASN A 103 5.03 6.87 -2.09
N ILE A 104 4.49 8.05 -2.34
CA ILE A 104 5.12 9.31 -1.97
C ILE A 104 4.83 9.58 -0.49
N VAL A 105 5.89 9.69 0.31
CA VAL A 105 5.79 10.05 1.73
C VAL A 105 5.82 11.56 1.87
N ILE A 106 4.84 12.09 2.60
CA ILE A 106 4.79 13.49 3.04
C ILE A 106 4.89 13.55 4.56
N LYS A 107 5.44 14.65 5.07
CA LYS A 107 5.60 14.92 6.50
C LYS A 107 4.76 16.14 6.90
N PRO A 108 3.45 15.97 7.21
CA PRO A 108 2.58 17.10 7.50
C PRO A 108 2.83 17.73 8.89
N SER A 109 3.48 17.01 9.80
CA SER A 109 3.93 17.53 11.09
C SER A 109 5.23 16.86 11.53
N ASP A 110 5.92 17.42 12.51
CA ASP A 110 7.27 16.96 12.89
C ASP A 110 7.35 15.49 13.35
N ARG A 111 6.23 14.93 13.81
CA ARG A 111 6.13 13.57 14.36
C ARG A 111 5.23 12.64 13.56
N SER A 112 4.76 13.05 12.37
CA SER A 112 3.93 12.19 11.54
C SER A 112 4.42 12.14 10.10
N ILE A 113 4.35 10.95 9.52
CA ILE A 113 4.53 10.72 8.09
C ILE A 113 3.23 10.13 7.55
N GLN A 114 2.85 10.54 6.35
CA GLN A 114 1.66 10.06 5.66
C GLN A 114 2.01 9.74 4.20
N TYR A 115 1.21 8.88 3.57
CA TYR A 115 1.32 8.65 2.13
C TYR A 115 0.40 9.62 1.39
N LEU A 116 0.95 10.31 0.40
CA LEU A 116 0.19 11.14 -0.51
C LEU A 116 -0.80 10.28 -1.29
N LYS A 117 -2.07 10.68 -1.30
CA LYS A 117 -3.12 9.97 -2.05
C LYS A 117 -3.20 10.51 -3.47
N GLY A 118 -3.46 9.63 -4.42
CA GLY A 118 -3.59 9.99 -5.83
C GLY A 118 -2.26 10.23 -6.55
N ALA A 119 -1.12 10.04 -5.87
CA ALA A 119 0.20 10.23 -6.44
C ALA A 119 1.16 9.11 -6.04
N GLN A 120 2.00 8.69 -6.96
CA GLN A 120 3.01 7.66 -6.76
C GLN A 120 4.28 7.96 -7.55
N TRP A 121 5.38 7.34 -7.15
CA TRP A 121 6.58 7.20 -7.97
C TRP A 121 6.33 6.19 -9.10
N ALA A 122 7.01 6.36 -10.22
CA ALA A 122 6.96 5.42 -11.34
C ALA A 122 7.48 4.01 -11.02
N ASP A 123 8.39 3.90 -10.04
CA ASP A 123 8.94 2.66 -9.51
C ASP A 123 9.33 2.84 -8.03
N ARG A 124 9.87 1.80 -7.39
CA ARG A 124 10.37 1.88 -6.01
C ARG A 124 11.45 2.94 -5.89
N LEU A 125 11.28 3.85 -4.93
CA LEU A 125 12.16 4.99 -4.73
C LEU A 125 13.67 4.63 -4.69
N PRO A 126 14.13 3.55 -4.01
CA PRO A 126 15.55 3.19 -4.03
C PRO A 126 16.11 2.93 -5.44
N LEU A 127 15.32 2.33 -6.32
CA LEU A 127 15.72 2.00 -7.68
C LEU A 127 15.80 3.25 -8.54
N ILE A 128 14.79 4.13 -8.45
CA ILE A 128 14.80 5.42 -9.16
C ILE A 128 16.02 6.24 -8.72
N VAL A 129 16.26 6.35 -7.41
CA VAL A 129 17.41 7.11 -6.88
C VAL A 129 18.73 6.52 -7.38
N GLN A 130 18.89 5.19 -7.37
CA GLN A 130 20.08 4.53 -7.91
C GLN A 130 20.29 4.88 -9.39
N ALA A 131 19.22 4.79 -10.19
CA ALA A 131 19.28 5.10 -11.62
C ALA A 131 19.67 6.57 -11.86
N ARG A 132 19.09 7.52 -11.13
CA ARG A 132 19.42 8.95 -11.28
C ARG A 132 20.81 9.29 -10.79
N LEU A 133 21.30 8.64 -9.73
CA LEU A 133 22.68 8.78 -9.30
C LEU A 133 23.66 8.28 -10.37
N ALA A 134 23.42 7.09 -10.93
CA ALA A 134 24.24 6.55 -12.01
C ALA A 134 24.25 7.48 -13.23
N GLU A 135 23.07 7.97 -13.63
CA GLU A 135 22.92 8.92 -14.72
C GLU A 135 23.67 10.24 -14.46
N THR A 136 23.57 10.82 -13.26
CA THR A 136 24.30 12.04 -12.89
C THR A 136 25.81 11.83 -12.97
N PHE A 137 26.33 10.72 -12.45
CA PHE A 137 27.77 10.44 -12.51
C PHE A 137 28.25 10.17 -13.93
N GLN A 138 27.46 9.50 -14.76
CA GLN A 138 27.76 9.32 -16.18
C GLN A 138 27.80 10.66 -16.91
N ARG A 139 26.79 11.50 -16.71
CA ARG A 139 26.69 12.84 -17.32
C ARG A 139 27.81 13.77 -16.85
N SER A 140 28.28 13.63 -15.61
CA SER A 140 29.37 14.46 -15.07
C SER A 140 30.71 14.24 -15.79
N GLY A 141 30.91 13.08 -16.44
CA GLY A 141 32.16 12.76 -17.14
C GLY A 141 33.40 12.62 -16.25
N SER A 142 33.24 12.62 -14.92
CA SER A 142 34.37 12.57 -13.98
C SER A 142 34.99 11.19 -13.81
N PHE A 143 34.36 10.12 -14.28
CA PHE A 143 34.81 8.74 -14.09
C PHE A 143 34.95 8.04 -15.44
N ALA A 144 35.94 7.15 -15.56
CA ALA A 144 36.15 6.36 -16.77
C ALA A 144 35.03 5.35 -17.05
N GLY A 145 34.24 5.01 -16.04
CA GLY A 145 33.07 4.15 -16.17
C GLY A 145 32.18 4.20 -14.94
N VAL A 146 30.87 4.07 -15.15
CA VAL A 146 29.85 4.09 -14.09
C VAL A 146 28.80 3.03 -14.41
N GLY A 147 28.48 2.18 -13.45
CA GLY A 147 27.47 1.14 -13.62
C GLY A 147 26.92 0.64 -12.28
N LYS A 148 26.00 -0.32 -12.33
CA LYS A 148 25.37 -0.89 -11.13
C LYS A 148 25.97 -2.25 -10.79
N PRO A 149 25.90 -2.71 -9.52
CA PRO A 149 26.25 -4.08 -9.18
C PRO A 149 25.49 -5.08 -10.07
N GLY A 150 26.22 -5.98 -10.72
CA GLY A 150 25.65 -6.97 -11.65
C GLY A 150 25.61 -6.55 -13.12
N GLU A 151 25.87 -5.28 -13.46
CA GLU A 151 25.96 -4.80 -14.86
C GLU A 151 27.35 -5.02 -15.50
N GLY A 152 28.26 -5.75 -14.83
CA GLY A 152 29.48 -6.25 -15.47
C GLY A 152 30.44 -5.16 -15.97
N LEU A 153 30.80 -4.20 -15.13
CA LEU A 153 31.97 -3.36 -15.41
C LEU A 153 33.24 -4.15 -15.05
N ALA A 154 33.95 -4.57 -16.10
CA ALA A 154 35.17 -5.38 -16.11
C ALA A 154 35.00 -6.84 -15.59
N ILE A 155 34.34 -7.70 -16.37
CA ILE A 155 34.81 -9.10 -16.44
C ILE A 155 35.91 -9.12 -17.51
N ASP A 156 37.12 -8.73 -17.13
CA ASP A 156 38.32 -8.86 -17.96
C ASP A 156 39.18 -10.07 -17.57
N TYR A 157 38.69 -10.97 -16.71
CA TYR A 157 39.31 -12.29 -16.51
C TYR A 157 38.28 -13.32 -16.01
N GLN A 158 38.23 -14.48 -16.67
CA GLN A 158 37.63 -15.71 -16.16
C GLN A 158 38.73 -16.65 -15.69
#